data_AF-A0A0R1JSE1-F1
#
_entry.id   AF-A0A0R1JSE1-F1
#
_cell.length_a   1.000
_cell.length_b   1.000
_cell.length_c   1.000
_cell.angle_alpha   90.00
_cell.angle_beta   90.00
_cell.angle_gamma   90.00
#
_symmetry.space_group_name_H-M   'P 1'
#
loop_
_entity.id
_entity.type
_entity.pdbx_description
1 polymer ?
#
loop_
_entity_poly.entity_id
_entity_poly.type
_entity_poly.pdbx_seq_one_letter_code
_entity_poly.pdbx_strand_id
1 'polypeptide(L)'
;MKKRIVLLMTALLMLLTLAACGQAAKPDYTASTAETALNKGKDLKGKTVQFKVTGYEPASAFGYNMETGKHLNFVSSDNPKVKKGDTVTVKVNKAKSVMGSFIITYTNLKK
;
A
#
# COMPACT_ATOMS: atom_id res chain seq x y z
N MET A 1 -5.29 52.71 2.61
CA MET A 1 -5.87 51.61 1.80
C MET A 1 -4.82 50.58 1.37
N LYS A 2 -3.69 50.97 0.75
CA LYS A 2 -2.62 50.03 0.29
C LYS A 2 -2.12 49.05 1.36
N LYS A 3 -1.84 49.50 2.60
CA LYS A 3 -1.37 48.64 3.70
C LYS A 3 -2.39 47.59 4.16
N ARG A 4 -3.69 47.90 4.09
CA ARG A 4 -4.78 46.95 4.47
C ARG A 4 -5.01 45.91 3.37
N ILE A 5 -4.84 46.29 2.11
CA ILE A 5 -4.91 45.39 0.94
C ILE A 5 -3.74 44.42 0.94
N VAL A 6 -2.51 44.90 1.23
CA VAL A 6 -1.33 44.03 1.35
C VAL A 6 -1.52 43.02 2.49
N LEU A 7 -2.02 43.44 3.65
CA LEU A 7 -2.29 42.54 4.77
C LEU A 7 -3.32 41.45 4.42
N LEU A 8 -4.40 41.83 3.72
CA LEU A 8 -5.44 40.91 3.26
C LEU A 8 -4.92 39.89 2.24
N MET A 9 -4.06 40.30 1.30
CA MET A 9 -3.45 39.38 0.34
C MET A 9 -2.47 38.40 1.01
N THR A 10 -1.67 38.85 1.98
CA THR A 10 -0.78 37.96 2.74
C THR A 10 -1.55 36.94 3.59
N ALA A 11 -2.68 37.35 4.20
CA ALA A 11 -3.54 36.45 4.95
C ALA A 11 -4.22 35.40 4.05
N LEU A 12 -4.64 35.80 2.83
CA LEU A 12 -5.27 34.90 1.86
C LEU A 12 -4.27 33.88 1.28
N LEU A 13 -3.00 34.27 1.07
CA LEU A 13 -1.95 33.33 0.64
C LEU A 13 -1.61 32.29 1.72
N MET A 14 -1.60 32.67 3.01
CA MET A 14 -1.37 31.71 4.10
C MET A 14 -2.51 30.70 4.22
N LEU A 15 -3.76 31.11 3.97
CA LEU A 15 -4.92 30.21 4.00
C LEU A 15 -4.91 29.18 2.86
N LEU A 16 -4.33 29.51 1.69
CA LEU A 16 -4.21 28.58 0.56
C LEU A 16 -3.15 27.48 0.80
N THR A 17 -2.17 27.69 1.69
CA THR A 17 -1.17 26.67 2.01
C THR A 17 -1.65 25.60 3.00
N LEU A 18 -2.79 25.80 3.66
CA LEU A 18 -3.32 24.89 4.69
C LEU A 18 -4.17 23.73 4.13
N ALA A 19 -4.55 23.78 2.84
CA ALA A 19 -5.38 22.73 2.22
C ALA A 19 -4.62 21.47 1.80
N ALA A 20 -3.28 21.44 1.92
CA ALA A 20 -2.45 20.33 1.45
C ALA A 20 -2.19 19.22 2.50
N CYS A 21 -2.60 19.42 3.75
CA CYS A 21 -2.44 18.41 4.81
C CYS A 21 -3.76 17.67 5.04
N GLY A 22 -3.93 16.47 4.49
CA GLY A 22 -4.96 15.57 5.02
C GLY A 22 -5.36 14.34 4.21
N GLN A 23 -5.18 14.32 2.89
CA GLN A 23 -5.59 13.14 2.11
C GLN A 23 -4.51 12.05 2.20
N ALA A 24 -4.84 10.91 2.82
CA ALA A 24 -4.02 9.72 2.70
C ALA A 24 -3.85 9.36 1.22
N ALA A 25 -2.60 9.20 0.77
CA ALA A 25 -2.32 8.88 -0.63
C ALA A 25 -3.06 7.59 -1.04
N LYS A 26 -3.73 7.64 -2.19
CA LYS A 26 -4.40 6.49 -2.78
C LYS A 26 -3.35 5.40 -3.07
N PRO A 27 -3.62 4.11 -2.75
CA PRO A 27 -2.69 3.03 -3.08
C PRO A 27 -2.52 2.92 -4.60
N ASP A 28 -1.31 2.57 -5.04
CA ASP A 28 -0.98 2.38 -6.45
C ASP A 28 -1.79 1.22 -7.07
N TYR A 29 -2.02 0.16 -6.28
CA TYR A 29 -2.72 -1.05 -6.71
C TYR A 29 -3.73 -1.57 -5.68
N THR A 30 -4.74 -2.29 -6.18
CA THR A 30 -5.52 -3.26 -5.40
C THR A 30 -4.93 -4.66 -5.61
N ALA A 31 -5.40 -5.68 -4.88
CA ALA A 31 -5.01 -7.07 -5.15
C ALA A 31 -5.18 -7.46 -6.63
N SER A 32 -6.35 -7.15 -7.22
CA SER A 32 -6.66 -7.51 -8.61
C SER A 32 -5.76 -6.81 -9.63
N THR A 33 -5.49 -5.52 -9.44
CA THR A 33 -4.62 -4.79 -10.38
C THR A 33 -3.15 -5.12 -10.18
N ALA A 34 -2.73 -5.46 -8.95
CA ALA A 34 -1.38 -5.96 -8.66
C ALA A 34 -1.15 -7.32 -9.33
N GLU A 35 -2.07 -8.27 -9.18
CA GLU A 35 -1.99 -9.59 -9.80
C GLU A 35 -1.95 -9.50 -11.33
N THR A 36 -2.82 -8.66 -11.92
CA THR A 36 -2.80 -8.39 -13.36
C THR A 36 -1.46 -7.80 -13.82
N ALA A 37 -0.88 -6.89 -13.05
CA ALA A 37 0.40 -6.27 -13.39
C ALA A 37 1.56 -7.28 -13.31
N LEU A 38 1.61 -8.09 -12.25
CA LEU A 38 2.61 -9.15 -12.07
C LEU A 38 2.51 -10.22 -13.17
N ASN A 39 1.30 -10.63 -13.55
CA ASN A 39 1.07 -11.55 -14.68
C ASN A 39 1.56 -11.00 -16.03
N LYS A 40 1.58 -9.66 -16.18
CA LYS A 40 2.15 -8.98 -17.35
C LYS A 40 3.66 -8.75 -17.24
N GLY A 41 4.32 -9.30 -16.22
CA GLY A 41 5.75 -9.16 -15.99
C GLY A 41 6.19 -7.81 -15.44
N LYS A 42 5.26 -6.98 -14.93
CA LYS A 42 5.63 -5.68 -14.35
C LYS A 42 6.30 -5.86 -12.99
N ASP A 43 7.36 -5.09 -12.74
CA ASP A 43 7.93 -4.95 -11.41
C ASP A 43 7.09 -3.97 -10.57
N LEU A 44 6.71 -4.41 -9.37
CA LEU A 44 5.94 -3.61 -8.41
C LEU A 44 6.80 -3.07 -7.25
N LYS A 45 8.12 -3.24 -7.27
CA LYS A 45 9.01 -2.73 -6.24
C LYS A 45 8.75 -1.25 -5.94
N GLY A 46 8.56 -0.94 -4.67
CA GLY A 46 8.30 0.40 -4.17
C GLY A 46 6.85 0.88 -4.30
N LYS A 47 5.98 0.11 -4.97
CA LYS A 47 4.56 0.43 -5.12
C LYS A 47 3.74 -0.05 -3.93
N THR A 48 2.64 0.64 -3.69
CA THR A 48 1.70 0.32 -2.62
C THR A 48 0.56 -0.56 -3.14
N VAL A 49 0.21 -1.59 -2.37
CA VAL A 49 -0.91 -2.49 -2.67
C VAL A 49 -1.85 -2.52 -1.48
N GLN A 50 -3.12 -2.20 -1.71
CA GLN A 50 -4.18 -2.36 -0.72
C GLN A 50 -5.01 -3.61 -1.01
N PHE A 51 -5.27 -4.41 0.01
CA PHE A 51 -6.04 -5.64 -0.13
C PHE A 51 -6.67 -6.08 1.18
N LYS A 52 -7.70 -6.93 1.07
CA LYS A 52 -8.29 -7.65 2.19
C LYS A 52 -7.60 -9.00 2.33
N VAL A 53 -7.14 -9.32 3.53
CA VAL A 53 -6.55 -10.63 3.86
C VAL A 53 -7.63 -11.70 3.76
N THR A 54 -7.55 -12.60 2.79
CA THR A 54 -8.52 -13.70 2.60
C THR A 54 -8.08 -15.01 3.27
N GLY A 55 -6.78 -15.19 3.45
CA GLY A 55 -6.15 -16.29 4.18
C GLY A 55 -4.95 -15.78 4.98
N TYR A 56 -4.64 -16.46 6.09
CA TYR A 56 -3.49 -16.14 6.93
C TYR A 56 -2.86 -17.42 7.44
N GLU A 57 -1.64 -17.70 7.01
CA GLU A 57 -0.86 -18.88 7.39
C GLU A 57 0.40 -18.42 8.15
N PRO A 58 0.43 -18.52 9.49
CA PRO A 58 1.55 -18.04 10.29
C PRO A 58 2.80 -18.93 10.24
N ALA A 59 2.72 -20.15 9.70
CA ALA A 59 3.82 -21.12 9.65
C ALA A 59 4.06 -21.64 8.22
N SER A 60 4.04 -20.74 7.22
CA SER A 60 4.36 -21.13 5.84
C SER A 60 5.86 -21.31 5.63
N ALA A 61 6.25 -21.98 4.55
CA ALA A 61 7.65 -22.10 4.13
C ALA A 61 8.36 -20.75 3.87
N PHE A 62 7.60 -19.66 3.77
CA PHE A 62 8.10 -18.30 3.55
C PHE A 62 7.88 -17.37 4.76
N GLY A 63 7.52 -17.91 5.92
CA GLY A 63 7.18 -17.15 7.14
C GLY A 63 5.68 -16.88 7.26
N TYR A 64 5.31 -15.76 7.87
CA TYR A 64 3.91 -15.34 7.98
C TYR A 64 3.37 -14.97 6.60
N ASN A 65 2.34 -15.65 6.14
CA ASN A 65 1.75 -15.45 4.81
C ASN A 65 0.35 -14.85 4.90
N MET A 66 0.15 -13.68 4.29
CA MET A 66 -1.16 -13.11 4.03
C MET A 66 -1.57 -13.40 2.59
N GLU A 67 -2.62 -14.17 2.42
CA GLU A 67 -3.15 -14.54 1.11
C GLU A 67 -4.22 -13.55 0.66
N THR A 68 -4.23 -13.25 -0.64
CA THR A 68 -5.25 -12.44 -1.30
C THR A 68 -5.25 -12.71 -2.81
N GLY A 69 -6.25 -12.19 -3.51
CA GLY A 69 -6.39 -12.41 -4.95
C GLY A 69 -6.54 -13.90 -5.25
N LYS A 70 -6.12 -14.33 -6.44
CA LYS A 70 -6.10 -15.78 -6.75
C LYS A 70 -4.78 -16.42 -6.34
N HIS A 71 -3.67 -15.71 -6.52
CA HIS A 71 -2.32 -16.28 -6.38
C HIS A 71 -1.31 -15.33 -5.70
N LEU A 72 -1.75 -14.38 -4.87
CA LEU A 72 -0.84 -13.45 -4.18
C LEU A 72 -0.58 -13.87 -2.73
N ASN A 73 0.70 -13.94 -2.36
CA ASN A 73 1.17 -14.31 -1.04
C ASN A 73 2.09 -13.21 -0.51
N PHE A 74 1.61 -12.40 0.43
CA PHE A 74 2.40 -11.34 1.07
C PHE A 74 3.06 -11.89 2.33
N VAL A 75 4.37 -12.09 2.27
CA VAL A 75 5.13 -12.83 3.27
C VAL A 75 6.06 -11.95 4.10
N SER A 76 6.22 -12.30 5.38
CA SER A 76 7.07 -11.61 6.35
C SER A 76 7.77 -12.59 7.29
N SER A 77 9.00 -12.29 7.70
CA SER A 77 9.71 -13.03 8.76
C SER A 77 9.12 -12.75 10.14
N ASP A 78 8.64 -11.52 10.36
CA ASP A 78 8.05 -11.09 11.63
C ASP A 78 6.53 -11.13 11.57
N ASN A 79 5.89 -11.41 12.71
CA ASN A 79 4.43 -11.46 12.82
C ASN A 79 3.82 -10.08 12.49
N PRO A 80 3.04 -9.96 11.40
CA PRO A 80 2.45 -8.68 10.99
C PRO A 80 1.28 -8.22 11.87
N LYS A 81 0.85 -9.02 12.85
CA LYS A 81 -0.28 -8.76 13.75
C LYS A 81 -1.59 -8.49 13.00
N VAL A 82 -1.79 -9.22 11.89
CA VAL A 82 -3.02 -9.19 11.08
C VAL A 82 -3.83 -10.47 11.26
N LYS A 83 -5.09 -10.44 10.84
CA LYS A 83 -5.95 -11.61 10.74
C LYS A 83 -6.76 -11.59 9.44
N LYS A 84 -7.30 -12.75 9.08
CA LYS A 84 -8.27 -12.87 7.98
C LYS A 84 -9.41 -11.86 8.17
N GLY A 85 -9.72 -11.14 7.09
CA GLY A 85 -10.75 -10.11 7.08
C GLY A 85 -10.21 -8.68 7.21
N ASP A 86 -9.00 -8.50 7.72
CA ASP A 86 -8.37 -7.17 7.78
C ASP A 86 -8.12 -6.63 6.36
N THR A 87 -8.35 -5.33 6.16
CA THR A 87 -7.84 -4.60 5.00
C THR A 87 -6.51 -3.98 5.38
N VAL A 88 -5.49 -4.16 4.56
CA VAL A 88 -4.16 -3.59 4.78
C VAL A 88 -3.63 -2.94 3.50
N THR A 89 -2.73 -1.98 3.66
CA THR A 89 -1.89 -1.43 2.60
C THR A 89 -0.44 -1.70 2.92
N VAL A 90 0.31 -2.25 1.97
CA VAL A 90 1.75 -2.52 2.12
C VAL A 90 2.53 -1.90 0.98
N LYS A 91 3.83 -1.66 1.18
CA LYS A 91 4.77 -1.27 0.12
C LYS A 91 5.58 -2.49 -0.32
N VAL A 92 5.47 -2.88 -1.58
CA VAL A 92 6.17 -4.04 -2.14
C VAL A 92 7.69 -3.80 -2.12
N ASN A 93 8.42 -4.75 -1.55
CA ASN A 93 9.89 -4.77 -1.59
C ASN A 93 10.38 -5.63 -2.76
N LYS A 94 9.80 -6.82 -2.93
CA LYS A 94 10.13 -7.76 -4.02
C LYS A 94 8.96 -8.70 -4.28
N ALA A 95 8.69 -9.00 -5.54
CA ALA A 95 7.79 -10.06 -5.96
C ALA A 95 8.55 -11.11 -6.80
N LYS A 96 8.25 -12.39 -6.62
CA LYS A 96 8.78 -13.49 -7.43
C LYS A 96 7.66 -14.47 -7.76
N SER A 97 7.64 -14.97 -9.00
CA SER A 97 6.76 -16.08 -9.38
C SER A 97 7.36 -17.41 -8.93
N VAL A 98 6.55 -18.24 -8.28
CA VAL A 98 6.87 -19.60 -7.83
C VAL A 98 5.65 -20.46 -8.12
N MET A 99 5.80 -21.45 -9.01
CA MET A 99 4.73 -22.41 -9.36
C MET A 99 3.37 -21.75 -9.72
N GLY A 100 3.41 -20.62 -10.45
CA GLY A 100 2.19 -19.90 -10.86
C GLY A 100 1.59 -18.97 -9.79
N SER A 101 2.22 -18.85 -8.62
CA SER A 101 1.86 -17.86 -7.59
C SER A 101 2.95 -16.83 -7.37
N PHE A 102 2.61 -15.68 -6.81
CA PHE A 102 3.58 -14.64 -6.47
C PHE A 102 3.87 -14.63 -4.96
N ILE A 103 5.15 -14.80 -4.61
CA ILE A 103 5.67 -14.57 -3.27
C ILE A 103 6.18 -13.14 -3.19
N ILE A 104 5.58 -12.35 -2.30
CA ILE A 104 5.75 -10.90 -2.23
C ILE A 104 6.23 -10.51 -0.84
N THR A 105 7.46 -10.01 -0.75
CA THR A 105 7.95 -9.36 0.48
C THR A 105 7.55 -7.89 0.47
N TYR A 106 7.32 -7.33 1.65
CA TYR A 106 6.80 -5.96 1.78
C TYR A 106 7.40 -5.23 2.99
N THR A 107 7.10 -3.94 3.04
CA THR A 107 7.43 -3.01 4.13
C THR A 107 6.23 -2.10 4.38
N ASN A 108 6.29 -1.28 5.44
CA ASN A 108 5.34 -0.21 5.72
C ASN A 108 3.87 -0.68 5.73
N LEU A 109 3.60 -1.82 6.37
CA LEU A 109 2.24 -2.31 6.55
C LEU A 109 1.41 -1.29 7.34
N LYS A 110 0.25 -0.96 6.81
CA LYS A 110 -0.79 -0.12 7.43
C LYS A 110 -2.10 -0.87 7.40
N LYS A 111 -2.87 -0.77 8.47
CA LYS A 111 -4.20 -1.37 8.61
C LYS A 111 -5.25 -0.27 8.67
#